data_AF-A0A9N8JCB6-F1
#
_entry.id   AF-A0A9N8JCB6-F1
#
_cell.length_a   1.000
_cell.length_b   1.000
_cell.length_c   1.000
_cell.angle_alpha   90.00
_cell.angle_beta   90.00
_cell.angle_gamma   90.00
#
_symmetry.space_group_name_H-M   'P 1'
#
loop_
_entity.id
_entity.type
_entity.pdbx_description
1 polymer ?
#
loop_
_entity_poly.entity_id
_entity_poly.type
_entity_poly.pdbx_seq_one_letter_code
_entity_poly.pdbx_strand_id
1 'polypeptide(L)'
;MPVADEEVALSETSEQWSDGDAQRRALLDEENFRPHVEVWSFKWWQYALLFLISVILLVPFAVNLAPKGSSWKEITSIDTSQPDPDVNDQQFGQSESLSQPQSPGGATLPRDEYLLDPAWDYGAAPTTRQYHWTLTETELNPDGVWRPMLLINNQFPGPLIEVNEHDTIRVVVDNQMTNATSIHWHGIYQNGTNSMDGTVGITGCPIAPNHSFTYEFKVYGQSGSYWYHAHQGMQASDGLVGPLVIHSKDEKQLQQIQYASDRIIMLSDHYHDLTGVLLRKYLAPDMENAEPVPDGALINGRAIRNCDDLPHRRCDNTTSNVGIPAFDLEPNRHHRLRIMNVGAFAEFQFQIDEHELAVTEVDGTDVRPTNYHRLNINPAQRYSVVVHTDKRERTSFRMRARMITHCFAEKNPYMVDSVQGIVQYSSNSGFTAANELPDTIDWDEAIGLECKDLNTTELVPVQVVAAPEKADAFFYLRSNFEIGAYRLSRGKFNTSSWRGDVKNPTLFRSIDGLQAKNASFDAEHDDGAVFVNDRAFNQPTELTIQSSGIQTIDVLISNFDDG
;
A
#
# COMPACT_ATOMS: atom_id res chain seq x y z
N MET A 1 -19.95 -13.70 -48.60
CA MET A 1 -19.64 -14.49 -49.82
C MET A 1 -19.51 -13.54 -51.00
N PRO A 2 -18.53 -13.74 -51.89
CA PRO A 2 -17.10 -14.02 -51.68
C PRO A 2 -16.28 -12.81 -52.19
N VAL A 3 -14.98 -12.70 -51.94
CA VAL A 3 -13.93 -13.22 -52.85
C VAL A 3 -12.74 -13.70 -52.02
N ALA A 4 -12.24 -14.86 -52.40
CA ALA A 4 -11.09 -15.56 -51.81
C ALA A 4 -9.83 -15.40 -52.69
N ASP A 5 -8.72 -15.80 -52.08
CA ASP A 5 -7.47 -16.33 -52.64
C ASP A 5 -6.40 -15.31 -53.09
N GLU A 6 -5.26 -15.26 -52.40
CA GLU A 6 -4.13 -16.18 -52.62
C GLU A 6 -3.04 -16.02 -51.54
N GLU A 7 -2.57 -17.15 -50.99
CA GLU A 7 -1.33 -17.29 -50.22
C GLU A 7 -0.11 -17.20 -51.15
N VAL A 8 0.97 -16.51 -50.74
CA VAL A 8 2.35 -16.94 -51.02
C VAL A 8 3.27 -16.54 -49.86
N ALA A 9 3.90 -17.55 -49.27
CA ALA A 9 5.01 -17.44 -48.32
C ALA A 9 6.32 -17.04 -49.03
N LEU A 10 7.16 -16.24 -48.36
CA LEU A 10 8.57 -16.09 -48.73
C LEU A 10 9.48 -16.13 -47.50
N SER A 11 10.48 -17.00 -47.62
CA SER A 11 11.55 -17.33 -46.71
C SER A 11 12.64 -16.27 -46.62
N GLU A 12 13.35 -16.32 -45.50
CA GLU A 12 14.56 -15.59 -45.11
C GLU A 12 15.66 -15.55 -46.17
N THR A 13 16.34 -14.39 -46.26
CA THR A 13 17.81 -14.31 -46.29
C THR A 13 18.27 -12.99 -45.67
N SER A 14 19.32 -13.11 -44.85
CA SER A 14 19.98 -12.13 -44.01
C SER A 14 20.99 -11.24 -44.76
N GLU A 15 21.02 -9.95 -44.40
CA GLU A 15 22.13 -8.97 -44.40
C GLU A 15 21.46 -7.61 -44.07
N GLN A 16 21.97 -6.61 -43.34
CA GLN A 16 23.18 -6.37 -42.59
C GLN A 16 22.95 -5.02 -41.88
N TRP A 17 22.97 -4.96 -40.54
CA TRP A 17 23.16 -3.70 -39.79
C TRP A 17 24.01 -3.97 -38.56
N SER A 18 25.32 -3.82 -38.73
CA SER A 18 26.33 -3.77 -37.69
C SER A 18 26.80 -2.32 -37.55
N ASP A 19 26.41 -1.64 -36.47
CA ASP A 19 27.22 -0.63 -35.78
C ASP A 19 26.44 -0.14 -34.55
N GLY A 20 26.75 -0.72 -33.40
CA GLY A 20 26.11 -0.40 -32.11
C GLY A 20 26.70 -1.20 -30.94
N ASP A 21 27.28 -2.38 -31.22
CA ASP A 21 27.84 -3.28 -30.20
C ASP A 21 29.32 -3.04 -29.86
N ALA A 22 29.96 -2.02 -30.43
CA ALA A 22 31.39 -1.75 -30.20
C ALA A 22 31.70 -0.94 -28.92
N GLN A 23 30.68 -0.39 -28.23
CA GLN A 23 30.88 0.32 -26.94
C GLN A 23 30.46 -0.48 -25.70
N ARG A 24 29.93 -1.70 -25.87
CA ARG A 24 29.48 -2.57 -24.76
C ARG A 24 30.48 -3.66 -24.34
N ARG A 25 31.64 -3.77 -25.00
CA ARG A 25 32.67 -4.79 -24.72
C ARG A 25 34.05 -4.20 -24.44
N ALA A 26 34.16 -3.29 -23.48
CA ALA A 26 35.45 -2.72 -23.07
C ALA A 26 35.62 -2.53 -21.54
N LEU A 27 34.83 -3.20 -20.70
CA LEU A 27 34.96 -3.09 -19.24
C LEU A 27 34.99 -4.43 -18.48
N LEU A 28 35.26 -5.52 -19.18
CA LEU A 28 35.46 -6.83 -18.55
C LEU A 28 36.68 -7.48 -19.21
N ASP A 29 37.88 -7.13 -18.74
CA ASP A 29 39.05 -7.98 -18.92
C ASP A 29 39.89 -7.97 -17.64
N GLU A 30 40.39 -9.16 -17.35
CA GLU A 30 40.93 -9.64 -16.09
C GLU A 30 42.21 -8.93 -15.65
N GLU A 31 42.28 -8.52 -14.38
CA GLU A 31 43.56 -8.42 -13.67
C GLU A 31 43.65 -9.46 -12.55
N ASN A 32 44.63 -10.34 -12.72
CA ASN A 32 45.05 -11.41 -11.82
C ASN A 32 45.15 -10.97 -10.35
N PHE A 33 44.33 -11.54 -9.47
CA PHE A 33 44.61 -11.58 -8.04
C PHE A 33 44.78 -13.03 -7.55
N ARG A 34 46.04 -13.46 -7.42
CA ARG A 34 46.41 -14.68 -6.71
C ARG A 34 46.25 -14.45 -5.20
N PRO A 35 45.57 -15.33 -4.43
CA PRO A 35 45.57 -15.20 -2.98
C PRO A 35 46.92 -15.66 -2.42
N HIS A 36 47.68 -14.72 -1.86
CA HIS A 36 48.78 -15.03 -0.96
C HIS A 36 48.21 -15.54 0.37
N VAL A 37 48.42 -16.81 0.68
CA VAL A 37 48.20 -17.37 2.02
C VAL A 37 49.35 -16.90 2.91
N GLU A 38 49.15 -15.80 3.62
CA GLU A 38 50.03 -15.45 4.75
C GLU A 38 49.57 -16.19 6.01
N VAL A 39 50.48 -16.98 6.56
CA VAL A 39 50.32 -17.71 7.81
C VAL A 39 50.46 -16.73 8.98
N TRP A 40 49.34 -16.37 9.61
CA TRP A 40 49.31 -15.50 10.79
C TRP A 40 49.81 -16.25 12.04
N SER A 41 51.05 -15.97 12.45
CA SER A 41 51.57 -16.38 13.76
C SER A 41 50.97 -15.51 14.86
N PHE A 42 50.17 -16.12 15.73
CA PHE A 42 49.54 -15.56 16.93
C PHE A 42 50.54 -14.84 17.87
N LYS A 43 50.33 -13.54 18.14
CA LYS A 43 51.00 -12.78 19.23
C LYS A 43 49.98 -12.24 20.25
N TRP A 44 49.40 -13.15 21.06
CA TRP A 44 48.39 -12.81 22.08
C TRP A 44 48.92 -12.02 23.29
N TRP A 45 50.24 -11.95 23.47
CA TRP A 45 50.84 -11.27 24.62
C TRP A 45 50.87 -9.74 24.52
N GLN A 46 50.80 -9.17 23.32
CA GLN A 46 50.85 -7.71 23.14
C GLN A 46 49.52 -7.02 23.48
N TYR A 47 48.39 -7.71 23.29
CA TYR A 47 47.06 -7.20 23.62
C TYR A 47 46.74 -7.30 25.13
N ALA A 48 47.25 -8.33 25.81
CA ALA A 48 47.11 -8.47 27.25
C ALA A 48 47.83 -7.34 28.03
N LEU A 49 48.97 -6.87 27.52
CA LEU A 49 49.73 -5.79 28.14
C LEU A 49 49.03 -4.41 27.98
N LEU A 50 48.39 -4.18 26.82
CA LEU A 50 47.66 -2.94 26.55
C LEU A 50 46.36 -2.83 27.38
N PHE A 51 45.67 -3.96 27.61
CA PHE A 51 44.47 -3.99 28.45
C PHE A 51 44.78 -3.76 29.94
N LEU A 52 45.90 -4.29 30.44
CA LEU A 52 46.34 -4.05 31.82
C LEU A 52 46.74 -2.59 32.08
N ILE A 53 47.33 -1.91 31.08
CA ILE A 53 47.71 -0.50 31.19
C ILE A 53 46.47 0.42 31.17
N SER A 54 45.42 0.09 30.38
CA SER A 54 44.19 0.91 30.34
C SER A 54 43.35 0.80 31.63
N VAL A 55 43.34 -0.37 32.29
CA VAL A 55 42.59 -0.57 33.53
C VAL A 55 43.25 0.13 34.72
N ILE A 56 44.59 0.26 34.74
CA ILE A 56 45.32 0.94 35.82
C ILE A 56 45.20 2.48 35.73
N LEU A 57 45.00 3.04 34.53
CA LEU A 57 44.91 4.49 34.31
C LEU A 57 43.51 5.09 34.50
N LEU A 58 42.44 4.28 34.47
CA LEU A 58 41.05 4.77 34.56
C LEU A 58 40.45 4.73 35.98
N VAL A 59 41.06 4.03 36.92
CA VAL A 59 40.58 3.90 38.30
C VAL A 59 40.72 5.19 39.15
N PRO A 60 41.66 6.14 38.90
CA PRO A 60 41.70 7.38 39.71
C PRO A 60 40.69 8.47 39.29
N PHE A 61 40.00 8.33 38.16
CA PHE A 61 39.11 9.39 37.64
C PHE A 61 37.64 9.26 38.10
N ALA A 62 37.25 8.10 38.65
CA ALA A 62 35.88 7.81 39.07
C ALA A 62 35.54 8.19 40.53
N VAL A 63 36.48 8.78 41.29
CA VAL A 63 36.30 9.05 42.74
C VAL A 63 36.11 10.54 43.07
N ASN A 64 35.98 11.44 42.09
CA ASN A 64 35.96 12.89 42.38
C ASN A 64 34.84 13.73 41.73
N LEU A 65 33.67 13.16 41.46
CA LEU A 65 32.47 13.94 41.09
C LEU A 65 31.23 13.41 41.81
N ALA A 66 31.09 13.79 43.08
CA ALA A 66 29.83 13.70 43.81
C ALA A 66 29.29 15.13 44.04
N PRO A 67 28.11 15.50 43.53
CA PRO A 67 27.40 16.69 43.99
C PRO A 67 26.50 16.35 45.18
N LYS A 68 26.70 17.10 46.27
CA LYS A 68 25.80 17.21 47.42
C LYS A 68 24.46 17.83 47.00
N GLY A 69 23.40 17.42 47.68
CA GLY A 69 22.02 17.60 47.27
C GLY A 69 21.37 18.96 47.53
N SER A 70 20.10 19.06 47.13
CA SER A 70 19.14 20.03 47.65
C SER A 70 17.69 19.65 47.28
N SER A 71 16.90 19.33 48.31
CA SER A 71 15.50 19.71 48.55
C SER A 71 14.59 20.00 47.33
N TRP A 72 13.66 19.09 47.05
CA TRP A 72 12.43 19.42 46.31
C TRP A 72 11.34 19.82 47.30
N LYS A 73 10.92 21.09 47.23
CA LYS A 73 9.69 21.59 47.87
C LYS A 73 8.55 21.43 46.86
N GLU A 74 7.47 20.80 47.30
CA GLU A 74 6.14 20.93 46.71
C GLU A 74 5.76 22.40 46.63
N ILE A 75 5.29 22.83 45.45
CA ILE A 75 4.49 24.05 45.29
C ILE A 75 3.17 23.60 44.68
N THR A 76 2.18 23.57 45.56
CA THR A 76 0.75 23.60 45.30
C THR A 76 0.31 24.93 44.68
N SER A 77 -0.84 24.88 44.01
CA SER A 77 -1.70 25.98 43.52
C SER A 77 -1.22 26.76 42.29
N ILE A 78 -1.89 26.48 41.16
CA ILE A 78 -2.17 27.51 40.15
C ILE A 78 -3.68 27.64 40.04
N ASP A 79 -4.04 28.91 40.04
CA ASP A 79 -5.33 29.56 40.15
C ASP A 79 -6.23 29.30 38.95
N THR A 80 -7.52 29.09 39.23
CA THR A 80 -8.59 28.95 38.25
C THR A 80 -9.25 30.32 38.06
N SER A 81 -8.95 30.98 36.94
CA SER A 81 -9.75 32.12 36.47
C SER A 81 -10.34 31.82 35.10
N GLN A 82 -11.67 31.95 35.04
CA GLN A 82 -12.60 31.68 33.94
C GLN A 82 -12.24 32.37 32.61
N PRO A 83 -12.71 31.83 31.46
CA PRO A 83 -12.83 32.60 30.22
C PRO A 83 -14.20 33.30 30.12
N ASP A 84 -14.13 34.55 29.62
CA ASP A 84 -15.24 35.44 29.23
C ASP A 84 -15.97 34.91 27.98
N PRO A 85 -17.30 35.03 27.85
CA PRO A 85 -18.05 34.62 26.67
C PRO A 85 -18.28 35.82 25.73
N ASP A 86 -18.02 35.64 24.42
CA ASP A 86 -18.79 36.23 23.30
C ASP A 86 -17.92 36.31 22.03
N VAL A 87 -18.12 35.38 21.10
CA VAL A 87 -18.05 35.69 19.66
C VAL A 87 -19.15 34.89 18.95
N ASN A 88 -20.03 35.62 18.28
CA ASN A 88 -21.14 35.15 17.45
C ASN A 88 -20.68 34.23 16.32
N ASP A 89 -21.23 33.01 16.27
CA ASP A 89 -21.25 32.17 15.07
C ASP A 89 -22.47 32.54 14.20
N GLN A 90 -22.21 33.15 13.04
CA GLN A 90 -23.19 33.27 11.97
C GLN A 90 -23.03 32.11 10.97
N GLN A 91 -24.08 31.29 10.92
CA GLN A 91 -24.62 30.66 9.70
C GLN A 91 -23.64 29.89 8.79
N PHE A 92 -23.38 28.63 9.14
CA PHE A 92 -23.06 27.60 8.14
C PHE A 92 -24.34 26.85 7.74
N GLY A 93 -24.58 26.81 6.43
CA GLY A 93 -25.69 26.10 5.81
C GLY A 93 -25.61 24.58 6.04
N GLN A 94 -26.78 23.96 6.05
CA GLN A 94 -26.97 22.53 6.28
C GLN A 94 -26.22 21.69 5.24
N SER A 95 -25.18 20.97 5.68
CA SER A 95 -24.63 19.81 4.97
C SER A 95 -25.44 18.58 5.36
N GLU A 96 -25.98 17.85 4.40
CA GLU A 96 -26.58 16.54 4.64
C GLU A 96 -25.51 15.58 5.18
N SER A 97 -25.57 15.31 6.49
CA SER A 97 -24.76 14.29 7.11
C SER A 97 -25.29 12.92 6.70
N LEU A 98 -24.55 12.18 5.89
CA LEU A 98 -24.69 10.72 5.82
C LEU A 98 -24.11 10.16 7.13
N SER A 99 -24.89 10.23 8.20
CA SER A 99 -24.55 9.64 9.48
C SER A 99 -24.75 8.12 9.40
N GLN A 100 -23.65 7.40 9.22
CA GLN A 100 -23.59 5.97 9.52
C GLN A 100 -24.00 5.77 11.00
N PRO A 101 -24.99 4.91 11.31
CA PRO A 101 -25.44 4.72 12.69
C PRO A 101 -24.32 4.11 13.55
N GLN A 102 -23.78 4.89 14.49
CA GLN A 102 -22.93 4.36 15.56
C GLN A 102 -23.78 3.50 16.49
N SER A 103 -23.72 2.19 16.33
CA SER A 103 -24.16 1.25 17.36
C SER A 103 -23.00 1.02 18.34
N PRO A 104 -23.24 1.00 19.67
CA PRO A 104 -22.26 0.54 20.66
C PRO A 104 -22.17 -0.99 20.63
N GLY A 105 -21.86 -1.55 19.45
CA GLY A 105 -21.72 -2.98 19.18
C GLY A 105 -20.26 -3.36 18.98
N GLY A 106 -19.93 -4.64 19.23
CA GLY A 106 -18.58 -5.19 19.00
C GLY A 106 -18.11 -5.00 17.56
N ALA A 107 -16.82 -5.21 17.30
CA ALA A 107 -16.23 -5.01 15.98
C ALA A 107 -17.05 -5.72 14.88
N THR A 108 -17.40 -4.98 13.83
CA THR A 108 -18.28 -5.48 12.76
C THR A 108 -17.57 -5.46 11.42
N LEU A 109 -17.76 -6.51 10.64
CA LEU A 109 -17.44 -6.48 9.21
C LEU A 109 -18.60 -5.78 8.46
N PRO A 110 -18.36 -5.18 7.27
CA PRO A 110 -19.39 -4.51 6.48
C PRO A 110 -20.58 -5.43 6.20
N ARG A 111 -21.81 -4.92 6.35
CA ARG A 111 -23.05 -5.70 6.16
C ARG A 111 -23.46 -5.86 4.70
N ASP A 112 -22.99 -4.96 3.85
CA ASP A 112 -23.27 -4.85 2.41
C ASP A 112 -22.14 -5.37 1.53
N GLU A 113 -21.06 -5.89 2.15
CA GLU A 113 -19.85 -6.40 1.48
C GLU A 113 -19.28 -5.43 0.43
N TYR A 114 -19.37 -4.12 0.68
CA TYR A 114 -18.91 -3.07 -0.22
C TYR A 114 -19.57 -3.10 -1.62
N LEU A 115 -20.88 -3.37 -1.66
CA LEU A 115 -21.73 -3.10 -2.81
C LEU A 115 -21.98 -1.59 -2.93
N LEU A 116 -21.61 -0.99 -4.07
CA LEU A 116 -21.88 0.43 -4.35
C LEU A 116 -23.38 0.66 -4.61
N ASP A 117 -23.84 1.88 -4.35
CA ASP A 117 -25.26 2.24 -4.53
C ASP A 117 -25.63 2.23 -6.03
N PRO A 118 -26.49 1.31 -6.50
CA PRO A 118 -26.91 1.31 -7.90
C PRO A 118 -27.73 2.56 -8.28
N ALA A 119 -28.24 3.31 -7.30
CA ALA A 119 -28.96 4.56 -7.48
C ALA A 119 -28.07 5.81 -7.34
N TRP A 120 -26.74 5.65 -7.23
CA TRP A 120 -25.81 6.77 -7.08
C TRP A 120 -25.97 7.82 -8.20
N ASP A 121 -26.08 9.09 -7.82
CA ASP A 121 -26.18 10.20 -8.76
C ASP A 121 -24.80 10.73 -9.15
N TYR A 122 -24.24 10.16 -10.22
CA TYR A 122 -23.00 10.60 -10.87
C TYR A 122 -23.03 12.08 -11.30
N GLY A 123 -24.24 12.61 -11.58
CA GLY A 123 -24.45 13.96 -12.09
C GLY A 123 -24.59 15.03 -11.01
N ALA A 124 -24.60 14.64 -9.73
CA ALA A 124 -24.84 15.55 -8.61
C ALA A 124 -23.89 16.76 -8.63
N ALA A 125 -24.39 17.89 -8.11
CA ALA A 125 -23.57 19.08 -7.95
C ALA A 125 -22.44 18.80 -6.93
N PRO A 126 -21.21 19.32 -7.15
CA PRO A 126 -20.11 19.12 -6.23
C PRO A 126 -20.46 19.51 -4.80
N THR A 127 -20.15 18.64 -3.84
CA THR A 127 -20.45 18.83 -2.42
C THR A 127 -19.28 18.43 -1.52
N THR A 128 -19.36 18.76 -0.23
CA THR A 128 -18.42 18.25 0.77
C THR A 128 -18.96 16.96 1.37
N ARG A 129 -18.20 15.88 1.23
CA ARG A 129 -18.49 14.55 1.76
C ARG A 129 -17.70 14.37 3.06
N GLN A 130 -18.40 14.48 4.18
CA GLN A 130 -17.79 14.51 5.50
C GLN A 130 -17.86 13.15 6.21
N TYR A 131 -16.73 12.72 6.76
CA TYR A 131 -16.57 11.49 7.51
C TYR A 131 -15.92 11.76 8.86
N HIS A 132 -16.33 10.98 9.87
CA HIS A 132 -15.75 11.00 11.21
C HIS A 132 -15.25 9.60 11.55
N TRP A 133 -13.95 9.48 11.80
CA TRP A 133 -13.28 8.22 12.06
C TRP A 133 -12.65 8.24 13.44
N THR A 134 -12.99 7.26 14.25
CA THR A 134 -12.31 6.96 15.51
C THR A 134 -11.44 5.73 15.32
N LEU A 135 -10.13 5.89 15.53
CA LEU A 135 -9.17 4.80 15.41
C LEU A 135 -9.00 4.11 16.76
N THR A 136 -9.19 2.80 16.80
CA THR A 136 -9.16 1.99 18.03
C THR A 136 -8.31 0.73 17.87
N GLU A 137 -7.88 0.17 18.99
CA GLU A 137 -7.17 -1.11 19.05
C GLU A 137 -8.13 -2.16 19.63
N THR A 138 -8.35 -3.28 18.95
CA THR A 138 -9.30 -4.32 19.37
C THR A 138 -8.77 -5.71 19.00
N GLU A 139 -9.06 -6.73 19.81
CA GLU A 139 -8.83 -8.13 19.39
C GLU A 139 -9.90 -8.55 18.37
N LEU A 140 -9.47 -9.09 17.23
CA LEU A 140 -10.35 -9.62 16.17
C LEU A 140 -9.78 -10.94 15.65
N ASN A 141 -10.61 -11.71 14.93
CA ASN A 141 -10.26 -13.00 14.36
C ASN A 141 -10.79 -13.19 12.93
N PRO A 142 -10.32 -12.41 11.94
CA PRO A 142 -10.87 -12.41 10.57
C PRO A 142 -10.72 -13.75 9.82
N ASP A 143 -9.73 -14.58 10.19
CA ASP A 143 -9.53 -15.93 9.64
C ASP A 143 -9.81 -17.05 10.65
N GLY A 144 -10.23 -16.71 11.86
CA GLY A 144 -10.40 -17.63 13.00
C GLY A 144 -9.40 -17.42 14.12
N VAL A 145 -8.22 -16.83 13.85
CA VAL A 145 -7.18 -16.64 14.85
C VAL A 145 -7.28 -15.28 15.51
N TRP A 146 -7.42 -15.27 16.84
CA TRP A 146 -7.47 -14.04 17.61
C TRP A 146 -6.12 -13.33 17.61
N ARG A 147 -6.12 -12.07 17.19
CA ARG A 147 -4.97 -11.16 17.23
C ARG A 147 -5.41 -9.73 17.54
N PRO A 148 -4.51 -8.87 18.06
CA PRO A 148 -4.75 -7.43 18.08
C PRO A 148 -4.81 -6.88 16.65
N MET A 149 -5.78 -6.00 16.41
CA MET A 149 -5.98 -5.27 15.15
C MET A 149 -6.27 -3.79 15.43
N LEU A 150 -5.98 -2.96 14.44
CA LEU A 150 -6.25 -1.53 14.43
C LEU A 150 -7.48 -1.29 13.55
N LEU A 151 -8.50 -0.60 14.06
CA LEU A 151 -9.80 -0.48 13.41
C LEU A 151 -10.18 0.97 13.16
N ILE A 152 -11.01 1.19 12.15
CA ILE A 152 -11.63 2.49 11.85
C ILE A 152 -13.10 2.35 12.19
N ASN A 153 -13.60 3.13 13.16
CA ASN A 153 -14.98 3.04 13.64
C ASN A 153 -15.38 1.61 14.08
N ASN A 154 -14.46 0.88 14.72
CA ASN A 154 -14.62 -0.54 15.08
C ASN A 154 -14.97 -1.46 13.89
N GLN A 155 -14.57 -1.07 12.68
CA GLN A 155 -14.79 -1.84 11.45
C GLN A 155 -13.45 -2.31 10.87
N PHE A 156 -13.44 -3.55 10.36
CA PHE A 156 -12.39 -4.07 9.49
C PHE A 156 -13.02 -4.76 8.27
N PRO A 157 -12.46 -4.60 7.06
CA PRO A 157 -11.67 -3.43 6.67
C PRO A 157 -12.48 -2.14 6.91
N GLY A 158 -11.84 -0.99 6.77
CA GLY A 158 -12.42 0.33 7.06
C GLY A 158 -13.65 0.67 6.19
N PRO A 159 -14.40 1.72 6.58
CA PRO A 159 -15.59 2.17 5.88
C PRO A 159 -15.29 2.66 4.46
N LEU A 160 -16.20 2.43 3.52
CA LEU A 160 -16.11 2.97 2.17
C LEU A 160 -16.19 4.51 2.18
N ILE A 161 -15.30 5.16 1.42
CA ILE A 161 -15.51 6.52 0.93
C ILE A 161 -16.00 6.43 -0.51
N GLU A 162 -17.21 6.89 -0.78
CA GLU A 162 -17.81 6.97 -2.11
C GLU A 162 -18.14 8.43 -2.40
N VAL A 163 -17.59 8.98 -3.48
CA VAL A 163 -17.75 10.39 -3.86
C VAL A 163 -17.85 10.55 -5.36
N ASN A 164 -18.28 11.73 -5.83
CA ASN A 164 -18.13 12.11 -7.24
C ASN A 164 -16.83 12.87 -7.46
N GLU A 165 -16.32 12.85 -8.69
CA GLU A 165 -15.32 13.82 -9.13
C GLU A 165 -15.83 15.25 -8.84
N HIS A 166 -14.92 16.10 -8.36
CA HIS A 166 -15.15 17.47 -7.88
C HIS A 166 -15.74 17.61 -6.49
N ASP A 167 -16.16 16.53 -5.82
CA ASP A 167 -16.48 16.58 -4.40
C ASP A 167 -15.24 16.94 -3.56
N THR A 168 -15.46 17.55 -2.41
CA THR A 168 -14.45 17.71 -1.36
C THR A 168 -14.59 16.57 -0.37
N ILE A 169 -13.53 15.78 -0.19
CA ILE A 169 -13.46 14.77 0.87
C ILE A 169 -12.98 15.48 2.14
N ARG A 170 -13.72 15.33 3.23
CA ARG A 170 -13.35 15.83 4.55
C ARG A 170 -13.42 14.74 5.60
N VAL A 171 -12.28 14.27 6.09
CA VAL A 171 -12.21 13.18 7.08
C VAL A 171 -11.58 13.68 8.37
N VAL A 172 -12.36 13.70 9.45
CA VAL A 172 -11.86 13.96 10.80
C VAL A 172 -11.43 12.63 11.41
N VAL A 173 -10.12 12.46 11.57
CA VAL A 173 -9.51 11.27 12.16
C VAL A 173 -9.16 11.55 13.61
N ASP A 174 -9.80 10.85 14.54
CA ASP A 174 -9.54 10.87 15.97
C ASP A 174 -8.74 9.64 16.39
N ASN A 175 -7.49 9.83 16.81
CA ASN A 175 -6.60 8.73 17.17
C ASN A 175 -6.76 8.37 18.66
N GLN A 176 -7.54 7.33 18.96
CA GLN A 176 -7.70 6.79 20.32
C GLN A 176 -6.81 5.56 20.58
N MET A 177 -5.90 5.24 19.67
CA MET A 177 -4.93 4.16 19.84
C MET A 177 -3.75 4.60 20.72
N THR A 178 -2.96 3.63 21.17
CA THR A 178 -1.73 3.89 21.95
C THR A 178 -0.57 4.46 21.11
N ASN A 179 -0.58 4.24 19.79
CA ASN A 179 0.48 4.66 18.88
C ASN A 179 0.04 5.83 17.98
N ALA A 180 1.01 6.67 17.60
CA ALA A 180 0.78 7.68 16.59
C ALA A 180 0.51 7.06 15.22
N THR A 181 -0.24 7.75 14.36
CA THR A 181 -0.64 7.25 13.04
C THR A 181 -0.74 8.37 12.01
N SER A 182 -1.04 8.03 10.77
CA SER A 182 -1.41 8.96 9.69
C SER A 182 -2.13 8.17 8.62
N ILE A 183 -3.08 8.77 7.91
CA ILE A 183 -3.82 8.14 6.81
C ILE A 183 -3.36 8.72 5.48
N HIS A 184 -2.93 7.86 4.56
CA HIS A 184 -2.63 8.20 3.18
C HIS A 184 -3.79 7.81 2.25
N TRP A 185 -3.97 8.59 1.19
CA TRP A 185 -5.02 8.45 0.19
C TRP A 185 -4.39 7.93 -1.10
N HIS A 186 -4.30 6.60 -1.21
CA HIS A 186 -3.49 5.95 -2.23
C HIS A 186 -3.97 6.28 -3.64
N GLY A 187 -3.04 6.81 -4.46
CA GLY A 187 -3.30 7.20 -5.85
C GLY A 187 -3.92 8.59 -6.03
N ILE A 188 -4.25 9.30 -4.93
CA ILE A 188 -4.81 10.65 -5.03
C ILE A 188 -3.70 11.66 -5.33
N TYR A 189 -3.85 12.42 -6.42
CA TYR A 189 -2.82 13.38 -6.85
C TYR A 189 -2.47 14.48 -5.85
N GLN A 190 -3.35 14.79 -4.89
CA GLN A 190 -3.19 15.86 -3.89
C GLN A 190 -2.75 17.20 -4.50
N ASN A 191 -3.25 17.53 -5.70
CA ASN A 191 -2.88 18.74 -6.41
C ASN A 191 -3.30 19.98 -5.60
N GLY A 192 -2.33 20.83 -5.26
CA GLY A 192 -2.51 21.99 -4.39
C GLY A 192 -2.79 21.67 -2.91
N THR A 193 -2.78 20.39 -2.52
CA THR A 193 -3.18 19.90 -1.19
C THR A 193 -2.17 18.89 -0.63
N ASN A 194 -0.89 19.02 -0.99
CA ASN A 194 0.17 18.07 -0.58
C ASN A 194 0.24 17.82 0.93
N SER A 195 -0.10 18.79 1.79
CA SER A 195 -0.18 18.60 3.25
C SER A 195 -1.27 17.62 3.71
N MET A 196 -2.19 17.23 2.83
CA MET A 196 -3.30 16.30 3.09
C MET A 196 -2.98 14.88 2.62
N ASP A 197 -1.80 14.66 2.06
CA ASP A 197 -1.36 13.36 1.56
C ASP A 197 -1.14 12.32 2.66
N GLY A 198 -0.76 12.74 3.87
CA GLY A 198 -0.67 11.87 5.03
C GLY A 198 0.56 10.96 5.12
N THR A 199 1.64 11.31 4.43
CA THR A 199 2.93 10.59 4.47
C THR A 199 3.81 11.11 5.62
N VAL A 200 3.99 10.30 6.66
CA VAL A 200 4.73 10.68 7.88
C VAL A 200 6.19 11.03 7.56
N GLY A 201 6.63 12.20 8.03
CA GLY A 201 7.99 12.71 7.80
C GLY A 201 8.21 13.32 6.42
N ILE A 202 7.23 13.24 5.51
CA ILE A 202 7.25 13.96 4.23
C ILE A 202 6.25 15.11 4.26
N THR A 203 4.95 14.81 4.28
CA THR A 203 3.88 15.82 4.13
C THR A 203 3.31 16.29 5.47
N GLY A 204 3.57 15.55 6.55
CA GLY A 204 3.16 15.95 7.89
C GLY A 204 3.82 15.15 9.01
N CYS A 205 3.60 15.63 10.24
CA CYS A 205 3.85 14.87 11.46
C CYS A 205 2.73 13.83 11.66
N PRO A 206 2.97 12.72 12.38
CA PRO A 206 1.91 11.77 12.68
C PRO A 206 0.89 12.36 13.68
N ILE A 207 -0.36 11.91 13.60
CA ILE A 207 -1.43 12.19 14.55
C ILE A 207 -1.09 11.47 15.86
N ALA A 208 -0.75 12.22 16.90
CA ALA A 208 -0.42 11.67 18.20
C ALA A 208 -1.63 10.98 18.88
N PRO A 209 -1.41 10.06 19.84
CA PRO A 209 -2.48 9.49 20.66
C PRO A 209 -3.32 10.57 21.35
N ASN A 210 -4.64 10.38 21.38
CA ASN A 210 -5.64 11.33 21.90
C ASN A 210 -5.66 12.69 21.20
N HIS A 211 -5.17 12.76 19.96
CA HIS A 211 -5.29 13.92 19.10
C HIS A 211 -6.06 13.56 17.83
N SER A 212 -6.61 14.58 17.20
CA SER A 212 -7.33 14.43 15.94
C SER A 212 -6.69 15.31 14.86
N PHE A 213 -6.83 14.89 13.61
CA PHE A 213 -6.45 15.68 12.44
C PHE A 213 -7.57 15.62 11.41
N THR A 214 -7.77 16.70 10.66
CA THR A 214 -8.76 16.73 9.57
C THR A 214 -8.03 16.76 8.24
N TYR A 215 -8.22 15.71 7.44
CA TYR A 215 -7.84 15.70 6.04
C TYR A 215 -8.97 16.36 5.24
N GLU A 216 -8.65 17.35 4.42
CA GLU A 216 -9.64 18.05 3.59
C GLU A 216 -9.04 18.41 2.23
N PHE A 217 -9.51 17.76 1.18
CA PHE A 217 -9.03 17.98 -0.18
C PHE A 217 -10.14 17.76 -1.20
N LYS A 218 -10.02 18.48 -2.33
CA LYS A 218 -10.94 18.36 -3.45
C LYS A 218 -10.42 17.33 -4.44
N VAL A 219 -11.30 16.44 -4.89
CA VAL A 219 -10.99 15.46 -5.93
C VAL A 219 -11.13 16.12 -7.29
N TYR A 220 -10.06 16.20 -8.08
CA TYR A 220 -10.08 16.84 -9.39
C TYR A 220 -9.22 16.06 -10.39
N GLY A 221 -9.76 15.82 -11.60
CA GLY A 221 -9.04 15.20 -12.71
C GLY A 221 -8.75 13.72 -12.48
N GLN A 222 -9.51 13.05 -11.62
CA GLN A 222 -9.32 11.65 -11.28
C GLN A 222 -10.67 11.02 -10.90
N SER A 223 -10.87 9.78 -11.32
CA SER A 223 -12.01 8.92 -10.99
C SER A 223 -11.53 7.46 -10.93
N GLY A 224 -12.40 6.55 -10.51
CA GLY A 224 -12.11 5.11 -10.47
C GLY A 224 -11.86 4.56 -9.07
N SER A 225 -11.07 3.47 -8.99
CA SER A 225 -10.88 2.68 -7.77
C SER A 225 -9.56 3.02 -7.05
N TYR A 226 -9.70 3.43 -5.80
CA TYR A 226 -8.61 3.79 -4.90
C TYR A 226 -8.85 3.16 -3.53
N TRP A 227 -7.94 3.46 -2.60
CA TRP A 227 -8.03 3.00 -1.23
C TRP A 227 -7.25 3.96 -0.33
N TYR A 228 -7.51 3.90 0.96
CA TYR A 228 -6.75 4.64 1.95
C TYR A 228 -6.14 3.66 2.94
N HIS A 229 -5.00 4.03 3.53
CA HIS A 229 -4.33 3.18 4.50
C HIS A 229 -3.48 3.99 5.47
N ALA A 230 -3.15 3.40 6.62
CA ALA A 230 -2.18 4.02 7.50
C ALA A 230 -0.81 4.09 6.83
N HIS A 231 -0.16 5.24 6.94
CA HIS A 231 1.17 5.50 6.40
C HIS A 231 2.18 5.80 7.53
N GLN A 232 2.00 5.09 8.64
CA GLN A 232 2.95 5.06 9.74
C GLN A 232 3.37 3.62 10.07
N GLY A 233 4.66 3.33 9.95
CA GLY A 233 5.19 1.97 10.04
C GLY A 233 4.46 1.04 9.08
N MET A 234 4.03 -0.12 9.58
CA MET A 234 3.26 -1.13 8.82
C MET A 234 1.81 -1.24 9.32
N GLN A 235 1.27 -0.18 9.93
CA GLN A 235 -0.06 -0.18 10.56
C GLN A 235 -1.22 -0.55 9.61
N ALA A 236 -1.05 -0.36 8.30
CA ALA A 236 -2.04 -0.78 7.30
C ALA A 236 -2.32 -2.30 7.38
N SER A 237 -1.27 -3.13 7.51
CA SER A 237 -1.37 -4.58 7.62
C SER A 237 -1.89 -5.05 9.01
N ASP A 238 -1.90 -4.16 10.00
CA ASP A 238 -2.56 -4.39 11.28
C ASP A 238 -4.05 -4.00 11.28
N GLY A 239 -4.56 -3.40 10.20
CA GLY A 239 -6.00 -3.24 9.96
C GLY A 239 -6.47 -1.84 9.53
N LEU A 240 -5.59 -0.82 9.56
CA LEU A 240 -5.95 0.54 9.14
C LEU A 240 -5.93 0.68 7.62
N VAL A 241 -6.96 0.17 6.97
CA VAL A 241 -7.08 0.13 5.52
C VAL A 241 -8.55 0.13 5.11
N GLY A 242 -8.91 0.77 4.00
CA GLY A 242 -10.27 0.70 3.47
C GLY A 242 -10.40 1.32 2.07
N PRO A 243 -11.55 1.10 1.40
CA PRO A 243 -11.70 1.46 0.00
C PRO A 243 -12.14 2.92 -0.21
N LEU A 244 -11.74 3.48 -1.35
CA LEU A 244 -12.14 4.80 -1.81
C LEU A 244 -12.55 4.72 -3.28
N VAL A 245 -13.78 5.11 -3.61
CA VAL A 245 -14.30 5.14 -4.97
C VAL A 245 -14.67 6.57 -5.34
N ILE A 246 -14.21 6.99 -6.51
CA ILE A 246 -14.55 8.28 -7.10
C ILE A 246 -15.29 8.04 -8.41
N HIS A 247 -16.55 8.43 -8.46
CA HIS A 247 -17.38 8.30 -9.64
C HIS A 247 -17.15 9.45 -10.63
N SER A 248 -17.09 9.11 -11.92
CA SER A 248 -17.07 10.12 -12.99
C SER A 248 -18.48 10.41 -13.50
N LYS A 249 -18.73 11.66 -13.93
CA LYS A 249 -19.93 12.00 -14.69
C LYS A 249 -20.03 11.23 -16.00
N ASP A 250 -18.89 10.88 -16.56
CA ASP A 250 -18.76 10.16 -17.82
C ASP A 250 -18.55 8.66 -17.62
N GLU A 251 -18.74 8.13 -16.39
CA GLU A 251 -18.43 6.73 -16.05
C GLU A 251 -19.08 5.72 -17.01
N LYS A 252 -20.35 5.94 -17.40
CA LYS A 252 -21.05 5.07 -18.36
C LYS A 252 -20.48 5.11 -19.78
N GLN A 253 -19.79 6.19 -20.16
CA GLN A 253 -19.13 6.31 -21.46
C GLN A 253 -17.72 5.72 -21.43
N LEU A 254 -17.02 5.92 -20.32
CA LEU A 254 -15.67 5.41 -20.10
C LEU A 254 -15.67 3.88 -19.98
N GLN A 255 -16.60 3.35 -19.18
CA GLN A 255 -16.84 1.92 -19.04
C GLN A 255 -17.44 1.35 -20.33
N GLN A 256 -16.59 0.68 -21.12
CA GLN A 256 -16.94 0.12 -22.43
C GLN A 256 -17.89 -1.10 -22.34
N ILE A 257 -18.14 -1.62 -21.14
CA ILE A 257 -19.11 -2.69 -20.87
C ILE A 257 -20.09 -2.18 -19.80
N GLN A 258 -21.39 -2.23 -20.12
CA GLN A 258 -22.43 -1.89 -19.15
C GLN A 258 -22.55 -3.00 -18.10
N TYR A 259 -22.74 -2.62 -16.83
CA TYR A 259 -22.91 -3.52 -15.71
C TYR A 259 -24.17 -3.18 -14.91
N ALA A 260 -24.72 -4.20 -14.24
CA ALA A 260 -25.90 -4.11 -13.40
C ALA A 260 -25.57 -3.79 -11.93
N SER A 261 -24.39 -4.19 -11.46
CA SER A 261 -23.89 -3.85 -10.12
C SER A 261 -22.40 -3.57 -10.13
N ASP A 262 -21.94 -2.89 -9.09
CA ASP A 262 -20.55 -2.50 -8.88
C ASP A 262 -20.15 -2.80 -7.43
N ARG A 263 -19.04 -3.51 -7.24
CA ARG A 263 -18.64 -4.04 -5.92
C ARG A 263 -17.13 -4.02 -5.73
N ILE A 264 -16.69 -3.91 -4.49
CA ILE A 264 -15.27 -3.92 -4.14
C ILE A 264 -14.82 -5.29 -3.60
N ILE A 265 -13.65 -5.74 -4.06
CA ILE A 265 -12.97 -6.94 -3.61
C ILE A 265 -11.56 -6.56 -3.13
N MET A 266 -11.38 -6.46 -1.83
CA MET A 266 -10.07 -6.28 -1.19
C MET A 266 -9.41 -7.63 -0.97
N LEU A 267 -8.21 -7.79 -1.52
CA LEU A 267 -7.31 -8.90 -1.27
C LEU A 267 -6.23 -8.43 -0.30
N SER A 268 -5.92 -9.23 0.72
CA SER A 268 -4.88 -8.87 1.68
C SER A 268 -4.18 -10.12 2.17
N ASP A 269 -2.86 -10.08 2.28
CA ASP A 269 -2.13 -11.06 3.07
C ASP A 269 -2.37 -10.81 4.57
N HIS A 270 -2.25 -11.87 5.37
CA HIS A 270 -2.63 -11.81 6.77
C HIS A 270 -1.56 -12.40 7.67
N TYR A 271 -1.23 -11.66 8.72
CA TYR A 271 -0.30 -12.06 9.77
C TYR A 271 -1.04 -12.23 11.09
N HIS A 272 -0.61 -13.17 11.91
CA HIS A 272 -1.14 -13.38 13.27
C HIS A 272 -0.37 -12.62 14.35
N ASP A 273 0.82 -12.12 14.01
CA ASP A 273 1.61 -11.25 14.87
C ASP A 273 1.51 -9.80 14.39
N LEU A 274 1.50 -8.86 15.35
CA LEU A 274 1.52 -7.43 15.03
C LEU A 274 2.76 -7.05 14.22
N THR A 275 2.56 -6.22 13.20
CA THR A 275 3.63 -5.80 12.30
C THR A 275 4.75 -5.07 13.02
N GLY A 276 4.44 -4.36 14.13
CA GLY A 276 5.45 -3.70 14.97
C GLY A 276 6.44 -4.66 15.65
N VAL A 277 6.09 -5.94 15.78
CA VAL A 277 7.00 -7.02 16.24
C VAL A 277 7.74 -7.62 15.05
N LEU A 278 7.02 -7.92 13.96
CA LEU A 278 7.60 -8.49 12.74
C LEU A 278 8.66 -7.59 12.13
N LEU A 279 8.38 -6.28 12.01
CA LEU A 279 9.31 -5.28 11.49
C LEU A 279 10.61 -5.21 12.30
N ARG A 280 10.53 -5.35 13.63
CA ARG A 280 11.73 -5.39 14.49
C ARG A 280 12.58 -6.64 14.25
N LYS A 281 11.95 -7.78 13.95
CA LYS A 281 12.65 -9.02 13.60
C LYS A 281 13.28 -8.91 12.21
N TYR A 282 12.52 -8.43 11.22
CA TYR A 282 12.98 -8.31 9.84
C TYR A 282 14.13 -7.33 9.68
N LEU A 283 14.11 -6.20 10.39
CA LEU A 283 15.21 -5.23 10.34
C LEU A 283 16.47 -5.67 11.11
N ALA A 284 16.44 -6.81 11.81
CA ALA A 284 17.60 -7.29 12.56
C ALA A 284 18.79 -7.63 11.62
N PRO A 285 20.03 -7.63 12.12
CA PRO A 285 21.17 -8.12 11.33
C PRO A 285 20.95 -9.55 10.85
N ASP A 286 21.43 -9.87 9.64
CA ASP A 286 21.39 -11.22 9.02
C ASP A 286 19.98 -11.72 8.65
N MET A 287 19.04 -10.80 8.42
CA MET A 287 17.65 -11.07 7.99
C MET A 287 17.35 -10.48 6.60
N GLU A 288 18.37 -10.37 5.75
CA GLU A 288 18.23 -9.85 4.39
C GLU A 288 17.39 -10.76 3.52
N ASN A 289 16.48 -10.18 2.75
CA ASN A 289 15.56 -10.90 1.87
C ASN A 289 14.84 -12.03 2.61
N ALA A 290 14.62 -11.84 3.92
CA ALA A 290 13.93 -12.76 4.81
C ALA A 290 12.65 -12.07 5.31
N GLU A 291 11.87 -11.54 4.37
CA GLU A 291 10.58 -10.91 4.62
C GLU A 291 9.73 -11.86 5.46
N PRO A 292 9.05 -11.37 6.51
CA PRO A 292 8.09 -12.17 7.23
C PRO A 292 7.05 -12.72 6.25
N VAL A 293 6.93 -14.04 6.17
CA VAL A 293 5.96 -14.68 5.30
C VAL A 293 4.58 -14.67 5.95
N PRO A 294 3.52 -14.22 5.26
CA PRO A 294 2.16 -14.20 5.79
C PRO A 294 1.69 -15.57 6.30
N ASP A 295 0.78 -15.56 7.27
CA ASP A 295 0.13 -16.76 7.82
C ASP A 295 -1.07 -17.20 6.97
N GLY A 296 -1.61 -16.30 6.13
CA GLY A 296 -2.74 -16.56 5.26
C GLY A 296 -3.10 -15.36 4.39
N ALA A 297 -4.32 -15.37 3.87
CA ALA A 297 -4.88 -14.29 3.08
C ALA A 297 -6.37 -14.07 3.42
N LEU A 298 -6.89 -12.89 3.09
CA LEU A 298 -8.26 -12.47 3.32
C LEU A 298 -8.88 -11.93 2.03
N ILE A 299 -10.18 -12.20 1.83
CA ILE A 299 -11.03 -11.48 0.88
C ILE A 299 -12.03 -10.65 1.67
N ASN A 300 -12.07 -9.33 1.45
CA ASN A 300 -12.91 -8.38 2.20
C ASN A 300 -12.82 -8.58 3.73
N GLY A 301 -11.61 -8.87 4.22
CA GLY A 301 -11.33 -9.05 5.64
C GLY A 301 -11.83 -10.37 6.23
N ARG A 302 -12.16 -11.37 5.40
CA ARG A 302 -12.63 -12.68 5.84
C ARG A 302 -11.80 -13.82 5.25
N ALA A 303 -11.59 -14.83 6.07
CA ALA A 303 -11.21 -16.16 5.64
C ALA A 303 -11.73 -17.20 6.65
N ILE A 304 -11.41 -18.45 6.38
CA ILE A 304 -11.59 -19.55 7.33
C ILE A 304 -10.39 -20.49 7.18
N ARG A 305 -9.91 -21.02 8.30
CA ARG A 305 -8.83 -22.01 8.33
C ARG A 305 -9.10 -23.11 9.34
N ASN A 306 -8.34 -24.20 9.26
CA ASN A 306 -8.43 -25.25 10.26
C ASN A 306 -7.71 -24.83 11.56
N CYS A 307 -8.45 -24.72 12.65
CA CYS A 307 -7.88 -24.36 13.96
C CYS A 307 -6.97 -25.46 14.53
N ASP A 308 -7.16 -26.72 14.14
CA ASP A 308 -6.34 -27.83 14.63
C ASP A 308 -4.88 -27.73 14.15
N ASP A 309 -4.63 -27.02 13.05
CA ASP A 309 -3.28 -26.77 12.52
C ASP A 309 -2.49 -25.75 13.37
N LEU A 310 -3.15 -25.08 14.32
CA LEU A 310 -2.60 -24.00 15.14
C LEU A 310 -2.74 -24.25 16.66
N PRO A 311 -2.12 -25.31 17.21
CA PRO A 311 -2.30 -25.71 18.61
C PRO A 311 -1.82 -24.69 19.64
N HIS A 312 -1.05 -23.67 19.22
CA HIS A 312 -0.48 -22.64 20.08
C HIS A 312 -1.13 -21.26 19.90
N ARG A 313 -2.17 -21.14 19.07
CA ARG A 313 -2.92 -19.90 18.87
C ARG A 313 -4.32 -20.07 19.44
N ARG A 314 -4.89 -18.96 19.92
CA ARG A 314 -6.32 -18.89 20.24
C ARG A 314 -7.09 -18.81 18.93
N CYS A 315 -7.70 -19.92 18.50
CA CYS A 315 -8.47 -20.00 17.25
C CYS A 315 -9.93 -20.37 17.55
N ASP A 316 -10.87 -19.69 16.90
CA ASP A 316 -12.31 -19.88 17.05
C ASP A 316 -13.04 -19.51 15.75
N ASN A 317 -13.54 -20.52 15.03
CA ASN A 317 -14.27 -20.33 13.78
C ASN A 317 -15.77 -20.05 13.98
N THR A 318 -16.25 -19.93 15.21
CA THR A 318 -17.69 -19.74 15.51
C THR A 318 -18.13 -18.29 15.55
N THR A 319 -17.20 -17.33 15.44
CA THR A 319 -17.51 -15.90 15.48
C THR A 319 -18.09 -15.43 14.14
N SER A 320 -18.87 -14.34 14.15
CA SER A 320 -19.43 -13.72 12.94
C SER A 320 -18.37 -13.09 12.01
N ASN A 321 -17.12 -13.04 12.45
CA ASN A 321 -16.01 -12.43 11.73
C ASN A 321 -15.32 -13.41 10.77
N VAL A 322 -15.54 -14.72 10.99
CA VAL A 322 -14.93 -15.80 10.22
C VAL A 322 -15.91 -16.27 9.15
N GLY A 323 -15.40 -16.64 7.98
CA GLY A 323 -16.22 -17.28 6.96
C GLY A 323 -15.69 -17.10 5.55
N ILE A 324 -16.34 -17.79 4.63
CA ILE A 324 -16.10 -17.66 3.19
C ILE A 324 -17.01 -16.53 2.69
N PRO A 325 -16.46 -15.41 2.17
CA PRO A 325 -17.28 -14.31 1.66
C PRO A 325 -18.09 -14.78 0.43
N ALA A 326 -19.34 -14.32 0.33
CA ALA A 326 -20.27 -14.76 -0.70
C ALA A 326 -20.94 -13.57 -1.39
N PHE A 327 -20.65 -13.42 -2.68
CA PHE A 327 -21.06 -12.29 -3.50
C PHE A 327 -22.25 -12.66 -4.39
N ASP A 328 -23.42 -12.13 -4.07
CA ASP A 328 -24.65 -12.35 -4.84
C ASP A 328 -24.71 -11.51 -6.12
N LEU A 329 -24.57 -12.12 -7.29
CA LEU A 329 -24.66 -11.47 -8.60
C LEU A 329 -25.95 -11.90 -9.31
N GLU A 330 -26.65 -10.96 -9.96
CA GLU A 330 -27.84 -11.31 -10.73
C GLU A 330 -27.48 -12.22 -11.92
N PRO A 331 -28.26 -13.27 -12.22
CA PRO A 331 -27.98 -14.14 -13.35
C PRO A 331 -28.22 -13.44 -14.70
N ASN A 332 -27.43 -13.80 -15.70
CA ASN A 332 -27.47 -13.30 -17.07
C ASN A 332 -27.33 -11.76 -17.15
N ARG A 333 -26.40 -11.22 -16.35
CA ARG A 333 -26.05 -9.80 -16.26
C ARG A 333 -24.53 -9.64 -16.19
N HIS A 334 -24.07 -8.43 -16.49
CA HIS A 334 -22.68 -8.04 -16.30
C HIS A 334 -22.52 -7.39 -14.93
N HIS A 335 -21.45 -7.70 -14.21
CA HIS A 335 -21.17 -7.17 -12.88
C HIS A 335 -19.73 -6.68 -12.83
N ARG A 336 -19.55 -5.44 -12.34
CA ARG A 336 -18.23 -4.87 -12.11
C ARG A 336 -17.72 -5.25 -10.73
N LEU A 337 -16.48 -5.75 -10.68
CA LEU A 337 -15.75 -6.05 -9.46
C LEU A 337 -14.46 -5.22 -9.44
N ARG A 338 -14.29 -4.37 -8.43
CA ARG A 338 -13.13 -3.50 -8.19
C ARG A 338 -12.17 -4.21 -7.26
N ILE A 339 -11.23 -4.94 -7.85
CA ILE A 339 -10.24 -5.74 -7.14
C ILE A 339 -9.09 -4.83 -6.72
N MET A 340 -8.71 -4.87 -5.46
CA MET A 340 -7.61 -4.08 -4.91
C MET A 340 -6.77 -4.94 -3.98
N ASN A 341 -5.46 -4.98 -4.23
CA ASN A 341 -4.54 -5.67 -3.33
C ASN A 341 -4.08 -4.67 -2.25
N VAL A 342 -4.63 -4.85 -1.05
CA VAL A 342 -4.35 -4.03 0.14
C VAL A 342 -3.43 -4.75 1.12
N GLY A 343 -2.79 -5.85 0.68
CA GLY A 343 -1.78 -6.59 1.44
C GLY A 343 -0.46 -5.83 1.58
N ALA A 344 0.44 -6.37 2.40
CA ALA A 344 1.75 -5.78 2.64
C ALA A 344 2.84 -6.30 1.69
N PHE A 345 2.73 -7.56 1.26
CA PHE A 345 3.82 -8.27 0.59
C PHE A 345 3.35 -9.14 -0.58
N ALA A 346 2.31 -9.95 -0.40
CA ALA A 346 1.95 -10.96 -1.37
C ALA A 346 1.38 -10.39 -2.68
N GLU A 347 1.94 -10.82 -3.81
CA GLU A 347 1.24 -10.80 -5.10
C GLU A 347 0.12 -11.86 -5.07
N PHE A 348 -1.07 -11.46 -5.51
CA PHE A 348 -2.19 -12.38 -5.66
C PHE A 348 -2.45 -12.71 -7.13
N GLN A 349 -2.79 -13.96 -7.38
CA GLN A 349 -3.52 -14.37 -8.57
C GLN A 349 -4.99 -14.53 -8.22
N PHE A 350 -5.84 -13.70 -8.84
CA PHE A 350 -7.28 -13.68 -8.67
C PHE A 350 -7.99 -14.34 -9.85
N GLN A 351 -9.04 -15.12 -9.57
CA GLN A 351 -9.91 -15.70 -10.60
C GLN A 351 -11.31 -16.00 -10.07
N ILE A 352 -12.23 -16.23 -11.00
CA ILE A 352 -13.53 -16.86 -10.73
C ILE A 352 -13.64 -18.08 -11.65
N ASP A 353 -13.88 -19.25 -11.07
CA ASP A 353 -13.98 -20.50 -11.82
C ASP A 353 -15.03 -20.38 -12.93
N GLU A 354 -14.70 -20.85 -14.12
CA GLU A 354 -15.56 -20.87 -15.32
C GLU A 354 -15.92 -19.48 -15.89
N HIS A 355 -15.34 -18.38 -15.37
CA HIS A 355 -15.65 -17.01 -15.80
C HIS A 355 -14.40 -16.27 -16.28
N GLU A 356 -14.50 -15.68 -17.48
CA GLU A 356 -13.51 -14.71 -17.94
C GLU A 356 -13.69 -13.38 -17.19
N LEU A 357 -12.56 -12.71 -16.93
CA LEU A 357 -12.47 -11.41 -16.29
C LEU A 357 -12.15 -10.36 -17.34
N ALA A 358 -13.13 -9.56 -17.76
CA ALA A 358 -12.89 -8.46 -18.68
C ALA A 358 -12.34 -7.25 -17.92
N VAL A 359 -11.03 -7.01 -17.95
CA VAL A 359 -10.38 -5.85 -17.30
C VAL A 359 -10.81 -4.56 -18.00
N THR A 360 -11.40 -3.63 -17.26
CA THR A 360 -11.91 -2.33 -17.76
C THR A 360 -11.34 -1.11 -17.06
N GLU A 361 -10.62 -1.27 -15.96
CA GLU A 361 -9.92 -0.17 -15.27
C GLU A 361 -8.62 -0.70 -14.65
N VAL A 362 -7.56 0.10 -14.70
CA VAL A 362 -6.28 -0.13 -14.01
C VAL A 362 -5.93 1.12 -13.23
N ASP A 363 -5.82 1.02 -11.90
CA ASP A 363 -5.37 2.11 -11.03
C ASP A 363 -6.14 3.43 -11.18
N GLY A 364 -7.43 3.38 -11.53
CA GLY A 364 -8.28 4.55 -11.77
C GLY A 364 -8.28 5.04 -13.23
N THR A 365 -7.51 4.40 -14.12
CA THR A 365 -7.54 4.65 -15.56
C THR A 365 -8.44 3.64 -16.26
N ASP A 366 -9.52 4.08 -16.89
CA ASP A 366 -10.35 3.23 -17.74
C ASP A 366 -9.55 2.71 -18.93
N VAL A 367 -9.61 1.40 -19.18
CA VAL A 367 -8.94 0.73 -20.29
C VAL A 367 -9.94 0.01 -21.19
N ARG A 368 -9.54 -0.25 -22.43
CA ARG A 368 -10.34 -1.07 -23.34
C ARG A 368 -10.44 -2.50 -22.80
N PRO A 369 -11.64 -3.13 -22.84
CA PRO A 369 -11.84 -4.46 -22.27
C PRO A 369 -10.87 -5.49 -22.84
N THR A 370 -10.18 -6.18 -21.94
CA THR A 370 -9.29 -7.30 -22.26
C THR A 370 -9.60 -8.46 -21.32
N ASN A 371 -9.80 -9.66 -21.85
CA ASN A 371 -10.26 -10.81 -21.07
C ASN A 371 -9.09 -11.64 -20.55
N TYR A 372 -9.17 -12.01 -19.28
CA TYR A 372 -8.22 -12.88 -18.59
C TYR A 372 -8.96 -13.98 -17.83
N HIS A 373 -8.38 -15.18 -17.74
CA HIS A 373 -8.87 -16.22 -16.82
C HIS A 373 -8.35 -16.02 -15.40
N ARG A 374 -7.13 -15.51 -15.27
CA ARG A 374 -6.39 -15.28 -14.04
C ARG A 374 -5.78 -13.87 -14.08
N LEU A 375 -5.98 -13.10 -13.03
CA LEU A 375 -5.49 -11.73 -12.90
C LEU A 375 -4.40 -11.70 -11.82
N ASN A 376 -3.15 -11.43 -12.21
CA ASN A 376 -2.09 -11.13 -11.26
C ASN A 376 -2.21 -9.69 -10.75
N ILE A 377 -2.06 -9.47 -9.45
CA ILE A 377 -2.22 -8.16 -8.82
C ILE A 377 -1.22 -7.99 -7.66
N ASN A 378 -0.31 -7.04 -7.81
CA ASN A 378 0.70 -6.70 -6.81
C ASN A 378 0.13 -5.81 -5.70
N PRO A 379 0.77 -5.77 -4.51
CA PRO A 379 0.38 -4.84 -3.45
C PRO A 379 0.20 -3.43 -4.00
N ALA A 380 -0.86 -2.77 -3.55
CA ALA A 380 -1.30 -1.43 -3.93
C ALA A 380 -1.96 -1.25 -5.31
N GLN A 381 -1.88 -2.24 -6.21
CA GLN A 381 -2.57 -2.17 -7.50
C GLN A 381 -4.08 -2.38 -7.37
N ARG A 382 -4.82 -1.83 -8.33
CA ARG A 382 -6.27 -1.96 -8.47
C ARG A 382 -6.63 -2.29 -9.91
N TYR A 383 -7.52 -3.25 -10.08
CA TYR A 383 -8.10 -3.61 -11.37
C TYR A 383 -9.61 -3.68 -11.23
N SER A 384 -10.35 -3.01 -12.11
CA SER A 384 -11.77 -3.33 -12.28
C SER A 384 -11.95 -4.35 -13.38
N VAL A 385 -12.75 -5.38 -13.09
CA VAL A 385 -13.14 -6.39 -14.08
C VAL A 385 -14.65 -6.42 -14.21
N VAL A 386 -15.14 -6.74 -15.40
CA VAL A 386 -16.56 -7.04 -15.65
C VAL A 386 -16.74 -8.53 -15.91
N VAL A 387 -17.62 -9.16 -15.14
CA VAL A 387 -17.93 -10.59 -15.18
C VAL A 387 -19.35 -10.78 -15.71
N HIS A 388 -19.54 -11.69 -16.65
CA HIS A 388 -20.86 -12.04 -17.18
C HIS A 388 -21.39 -13.33 -16.53
N THR A 389 -22.58 -13.26 -15.93
CA THR A 389 -23.18 -14.37 -15.18
C THR A 389 -24.03 -15.30 -16.06
N ASP A 390 -23.46 -15.87 -17.12
CA ASP A 390 -24.21 -16.60 -18.16
C ASP A 390 -24.32 -18.11 -18.01
N LYS A 391 -23.71 -18.68 -16.97
CA LYS A 391 -23.72 -20.12 -16.73
C LYS A 391 -25.10 -20.62 -16.34
N ARG A 392 -25.48 -21.77 -16.87
CA ARG A 392 -26.82 -22.36 -16.67
C ARG A 392 -26.80 -23.66 -15.88
N GLU A 393 -25.64 -24.31 -15.83
CA GLU A 393 -25.47 -25.62 -15.20
C GLU A 393 -25.43 -25.53 -13.67
N ARG A 394 -25.04 -24.37 -13.12
CA ARG A 394 -24.96 -24.12 -11.69
C ARG A 394 -25.18 -22.65 -11.35
N THR A 395 -25.46 -22.40 -10.08
CA THR A 395 -25.73 -21.06 -9.55
C THR A 395 -24.65 -20.57 -8.59
N SER A 396 -23.58 -21.34 -8.35
CA SER A 396 -22.52 -20.94 -7.42
C SER A 396 -21.16 -21.34 -7.96
N PHE A 397 -20.18 -20.44 -7.80
CA PHE A 397 -18.84 -20.55 -8.36
C PHE A 397 -17.78 -20.16 -7.33
N ARG A 398 -16.63 -20.83 -7.35
CA ARG A 398 -15.51 -20.41 -6.51
C ARG A 398 -14.86 -19.17 -7.07
N MET A 399 -14.64 -18.19 -6.19
CA MET A 399 -13.69 -17.12 -6.38
C MET A 399 -12.40 -17.53 -5.66
N ARG A 400 -11.26 -17.38 -6.31
CA ARG A 400 -9.96 -17.78 -5.74
C ARG A 400 -9.03 -16.58 -5.75
N ALA A 401 -8.36 -16.35 -4.64
CA ALA A 401 -7.19 -15.49 -4.59
C ALA A 401 -6.03 -16.29 -3.99
N ARG A 402 -4.97 -16.49 -4.76
CA ARG A 402 -3.80 -17.27 -4.37
C ARG A 402 -2.57 -16.38 -4.28
N MET A 403 -1.86 -16.43 -3.17
CA MET A 403 -0.54 -15.79 -3.04
C MET A 403 0.49 -16.52 -3.90
N ILE A 404 1.28 -15.79 -4.67
CA ILE A 404 2.39 -16.35 -5.45
C ILE A 404 3.57 -16.62 -4.49
N THR A 405 3.58 -17.82 -3.90
CA THR A 405 4.55 -18.19 -2.85
C THR A 405 5.99 -18.37 -3.34
N HIS A 406 6.21 -18.42 -4.66
CA HIS A 406 7.56 -18.47 -5.23
C HIS A 406 8.39 -17.23 -4.87
N CYS A 407 7.71 -16.10 -4.64
CA CYS A 407 8.31 -14.82 -4.24
C CYS A 407 8.73 -14.79 -2.76
N PHE A 408 8.42 -15.85 -1.99
CA PHE A 408 8.75 -15.90 -0.57
C PHE A 408 10.05 -16.65 -0.36
N ALA A 409 11.07 -15.94 0.13
CA ALA A 409 12.38 -16.54 0.41
C ALA A 409 12.33 -17.57 1.56
N GLU A 410 11.48 -17.31 2.55
CA GLU A 410 11.35 -18.13 3.75
C GLU A 410 10.14 -19.08 3.71
N LYS A 411 10.17 -20.10 4.57
CA LYS A 411 9.03 -21.02 4.73
C LYS A 411 8.25 -20.70 6.00
N ASN A 412 6.95 -20.45 5.84
CA ASN A 412 6.01 -20.47 6.96
C ASN A 412 5.24 -21.81 6.95
N PRO A 413 5.48 -22.71 7.93
CA PRO A 413 4.81 -24.02 7.97
C PRO A 413 3.31 -23.94 8.25
N TYR A 414 2.82 -22.78 8.72
CA TYR A 414 1.41 -22.55 9.03
C TYR A 414 0.70 -21.70 7.97
N MET A 415 1.38 -21.32 6.89
CA MET A 415 0.80 -20.50 5.83
C MET A 415 -0.29 -21.27 5.09
N VAL A 416 -1.42 -20.59 4.86
CA VAL A 416 -2.43 -20.98 3.87
C VAL A 416 -2.28 -20.05 2.67
N ASP A 417 -1.78 -20.57 1.55
CA ASP A 417 -1.39 -19.75 0.38
C ASP A 417 -2.57 -19.23 -0.45
N SER A 418 -3.80 -19.63 -0.12
CA SER A 418 -4.99 -19.27 -0.89
C SER A 418 -6.19 -19.00 0.00
N VAL A 419 -6.98 -18.03 -0.41
CA VAL A 419 -8.27 -17.70 0.19
C VAL A 419 -9.36 -17.87 -0.88
N GLN A 420 -10.51 -18.33 -0.44
CA GLN A 420 -11.64 -18.65 -1.31
C GLN A 420 -12.81 -17.71 -0.98
N GLY A 421 -13.56 -17.35 -2.00
CA GLY A 421 -14.87 -16.71 -1.91
C GLY A 421 -15.87 -17.46 -2.78
N ILE A 422 -17.13 -17.03 -2.73
CA ILE A 422 -18.21 -17.62 -3.51
C ILE A 422 -18.86 -16.53 -4.34
N VAL A 423 -19.02 -16.76 -5.64
CA VAL A 423 -19.91 -15.98 -6.50
C VAL A 423 -21.22 -16.76 -6.59
N GLN A 424 -22.29 -16.19 -6.05
CA GLN A 424 -23.62 -16.79 -6.04
C GLN A 424 -24.51 -16.07 -7.05
N TYR A 425 -25.08 -16.79 -7.99
CA TYR A 425 -26.12 -16.26 -8.85
C TYR A 425 -27.41 -16.17 -8.04
N SER A 426 -27.86 -14.96 -7.76
CA SER A 426 -29.03 -14.69 -6.93
C SER A 426 -29.74 -13.42 -7.41
N SER A 427 -31.06 -13.46 -7.44
CA SER A 427 -31.89 -12.26 -7.62
C SER A 427 -32.17 -11.52 -6.31
N ASN A 428 -31.75 -12.07 -5.18
CA ASN A 428 -31.86 -11.44 -3.87
C ASN A 428 -30.49 -10.85 -3.50
N SER A 429 -30.49 -9.57 -3.12
CA SER A 429 -29.30 -8.85 -2.64
C SER A 429 -28.95 -9.17 -1.17
N GLY A 430 -29.36 -10.33 -0.66
CA GLY A 430 -29.22 -10.69 0.75
C GLY A 430 -28.25 -11.85 0.92
N PHE A 431 -27.30 -11.69 1.85
CA PHE A 431 -26.31 -12.70 2.24
C PHE A 431 -26.93 -14.08 2.46
N THR A 432 -26.49 -15.05 1.65
CA THR A 432 -26.68 -16.48 1.93
C THR A 432 -25.34 -17.05 2.35
N ALA A 433 -25.16 -17.33 3.65
CA ALA A 433 -23.99 -18.06 4.12
C ALA A 433 -23.98 -19.45 3.45
N ALA A 434 -23.07 -19.66 2.51
CA ALA A 434 -22.79 -20.98 1.97
C ALA A 434 -21.76 -21.65 2.88
N ASN A 435 -22.16 -22.77 3.50
CA ASN A 435 -21.32 -23.51 4.43
C ASN A 435 -20.30 -24.43 3.73
N GLU A 436 -20.44 -24.61 2.41
CA GLU A 436 -19.59 -25.48 1.60
C GLU A 436 -19.19 -24.76 0.30
N LEU A 437 -17.95 -24.94 -0.11
CA LEU A 437 -17.45 -24.40 -1.38
C LEU A 437 -18.11 -25.15 -2.55
N PRO A 438 -18.60 -24.44 -3.60
CA PRO A 438 -19.23 -25.08 -4.74
C PRO A 438 -18.24 -25.98 -5.47
N ASP A 439 -18.72 -27.07 -6.09
CA ASP A 439 -17.87 -27.94 -6.90
C ASP A 439 -17.75 -27.34 -8.31
N THR A 440 -16.69 -26.55 -8.53
CA THR A 440 -16.43 -25.84 -9.78
C THR A 440 -15.09 -26.16 -10.41
N ILE A 441 -15.02 -25.91 -11.73
CA ILE A 441 -13.87 -26.26 -12.55
C ILE A 441 -12.94 -25.05 -12.60
N ASP A 442 -11.73 -25.26 -12.07
CA ASP A 442 -10.61 -24.33 -12.23
C ASP A 442 -10.15 -24.32 -13.70
N TRP A 443 -9.52 -23.23 -14.13
CA TRP A 443 -8.93 -23.12 -15.46
C TRP A 443 -7.70 -24.03 -15.60
N ASP A 444 -7.51 -24.62 -16.79
CA ASP A 444 -6.50 -25.66 -17.03
C ASP A 444 -5.09 -25.11 -17.27
N GLU A 445 -4.92 -23.79 -17.42
CA GLU A 445 -3.59 -23.21 -17.59
C GLU A 445 -2.71 -23.42 -16.36
N ALA A 446 -1.42 -23.59 -16.62
CA ALA A 446 -0.43 -23.63 -15.56
C ALA A 446 -0.42 -22.29 -14.82
N ILE A 447 -0.38 -22.39 -13.49
CA ILE A 447 -0.23 -21.23 -12.62
C ILE A 447 1.19 -20.70 -12.82
N GLY A 448 1.29 -19.49 -13.37
CA GLY A 448 2.55 -18.76 -13.41
C GLY A 448 3.08 -18.60 -11.99
N LEU A 449 4.32 -19.03 -11.77
CA LEU A 449 5.03 -18.89 -10.50
C LEU A 449 6.02 -17.72 -10.54
N GLU A 450 6.03 -16.94 -11.62
CA GLU A 450 6.87 -15.76 -11.75
C GLU A 450 6.20 -14.56 -11.07
N CYS A 451 6.97 -13.84 -10.26
CA CYS A 451 6.57 -12.61 -9.59
C CYS A 451 6.61 -11.48 -10.61
N LYS A 452 5.56 -11.39 -11.43
CA LYS A 452 5.54 -10.49 -12.58
C LYS A 452 4.17 -9.87 -12.72
N ASP A 453 4.19 -8.55 -12.83
CA ASP A 453 3.00 -7.78 -13.16
C ASP A 453 2.41 -8.19 -14.52
N LEU A 454 1.14 -7.86 -14.73
CA LEU A 454 0.45 -8.11 -15.99
C LEU A 454 1.17 -7.44 -17.16
N ASN A 455 0.96 -7.99 -18.36
CA ASN A 455 1.47 -7.37 -19.57
C ASN A 455 0.72 -6.06 -19.86
N THR A 456 1.24 -4.95 -19.34
CA THR A 456 0.64 -3.62 -19.47
C THR A 456 0.53 -3.14 -20.92
N THR A 457 1.25 -3.75 -21.88
CA THR A 457 1.13 -3.43 -23.31
C THR A 457 -0.26 -3.79 -23.87
N GLU A 458 -0.95 -4.75 -23.25
CA GLU A 458 -2.31 -5.16 -23.64
C GLU A 458 -3.37 -4.22 -23.06
N LEU A 459 -3.03 -3.43 -22.05
CA LEU A 459 -3.95 -2.57 -21.30
C LEU A 459 -3.93 -1.15 -21.88
N VAL A 460 -4.78 -0.91 -22.88
CA VAL A 460 -4.83 0.37 -23.61
C VAL A 460 -5.86 1.32 -22.97
N PRO A 461 -5.46 2.52 -22.49
CA PRO A 461 -6.40 3.50 -21.95
C PRO A 461 -7.52 3.87 -22.94
N VAL A 462 -8.75 4.01 -22.44
CA VAL A 462 -9.90 4.52 -23.22
C VAL A 462 -9.61 5.95 -23.65
N GLN A 463 -9.15 6.77 -22.70
CA GLN A 463 -8.65 8.11 -22.94
C GLN A 463 -7.13 8.06 -23.06
N VAL A 464 -6.63 8.09 -24.29
CA VAL A 464 -5.20 8.04 -24.56
C VAL A 464 -4.58 9.41 -24.31
N VAL A 465 -3.71 9.48 -23.30
CA VAL A 465 -2.82 10.63 -23.07
C VAL A 465 -1.42 10.23 -23.53
N ALA A 466 -0.90 10.93 -24.53
CA ALA A 466 0.47 10.69 -24.98
C ALA A 466 1.46 11.13 -23.90
N ALA A 467 2.46 10.29 -23.63
CA ALA A 467 3.59 10.70 -22.81
C ALA A 467 4.31 11.89 -23.47
N PRO A 468 4.87 12.83 -22.69
CA PRO A 468 5.67 13.92 -23.24
C PRO A 468 6.82 13.39 -24.11
N GLU A 469 7.08 14.01 -25.26
CA GLU A 469 8.10 13.55 -26.22
C GLU A 469 9.54 13.66 -25.68
N LYS A 470 9.76 14.51 -24.68
CA LYS A 470 11.09 14.81 -24.13
C LYS A 470 11.00 14.95 -22.61
N ALA A 471 11.97 14.36 -21.93
CA ALA A 471 12.22 14.61 -20.53
C ALA A 471 13.15 15.82 -20.36
N ASP A 472 12.85 16.67 -19.38
CA ASP A 472 13.70 17.78 -18.94
C ASP A 472 14.86 17.27 -18.07
N ALA A 473 14.67 16.13 -17.40
CA ALA A 473 15.71 15.46 -16.62
C ALA A 473 15.54 13.94 -16.60
N PHE A 474 16.64 13.23 -16.36
CA PHE A 474 16.68 11.78 -16.26
C PHE A 474 17.44 11.36 -14.99
N PHE A 475 16.82 10.53 -14.16
CA PHE A 475 17.44 9.95 -12.97
C PHE A 475 17.50 8.43 -13.06
N TYR A 476 18.70 7.90 -12.89
CA TYR A 476 18.91 6.46 -12.75
C TYR A 476 19.00 6.08 -11.28
N LEU A 477 18.12 5.20 -10.83
CA LEU A 477 18.07 4.68 -9.47
C LEU A 477 18.34 3.18 -9.48
N ARG A 478 19.41 2.78 -8.81
CA ARG A 478 19.64 1.39 -8.43
C ARG A 478 18.82 1.08 -7.19
N SER A 479 17.88 0.13 -7.27
CA SER A 479 17.20 -0.42 -6.09
C SER A 479 17.90 -1.69 -5.64
N ASN A 480 18.21 -1.81 -4.36
CA ASN A 480 18.77 -3.03 -3.75
C ASN A 480 18.65 -2.98 -2.23
N PHE A 481 18.68 -4.15 -1.58
CA PHE A 481 18.94 -4.24 -0.15
C PHE A 481 20.45 -4.25 0.12
N GLU A 482 20.90 -3.51 1.13
CA GLU A 482 22.32 -3.47 1.51
C GLU A 482 22.54 -3.61 3.01
N ILE A 483 23.59 -4.36 3.36
CA ILE A 483 24.12 -4.48 4.72
C ILE A 483 25.44 -3.72 4.80
N GLY A 484 25.61 -2.92 5.84
CA GLY A 484 26.96 -2.66 6.36
C GLY A 484 27.21 -3.64 7.51
N ALA A 485 28.41 -4.23 7.62
CA ALA A 485 28.71 -5.23 8.67
C ALA A 485 28.10 -4.87 10.04
N TYR A 486 27.27 -5.78 10.58
CA TYR A 486 26.53 -5.63 11.86
C TYR A 486 25.51 -4.47 11.91
N ARG A 487 24.91 -4.08 10.78
CA ARG A 487 23.87 -3.04 10.70
C ARG A 487 22.52 -3.63 10.28
N LEU A 488 21.44 -2.90 10.59
CA LEU A 488 20.09 -3.22 10.14
C LEU A 488 20.04 -3.32 8.61
N SER A 489 19.39 -4.38 8.09
CA SER A 489 19.08 -4.49 6.66
C SER A 489 18.17 -3.34 6.22
N ARG A 490 18.44 -2.77 5.04
CA ARG A 490 17.70 -1.64 4.48
C ARG A 490 17.64 -1.68 2.98
N GLY A 491 16.46 -1.40 2.44
CA GLY A 491 16.29 -1.02 1.04
C GLY A 491 16.96 0.32 0.75
N LYS A 492 17.57 0.43 -0.43
CA LYS A 492 18.25 1.62 -0.90
C LYS A 492 17.87 1.96 -2.34
N PHE A 493 17.81 3.27 -2.59
CA PHE A 493 17.99 3.81 -3.93
C PHE A 493 19.39 4.42 -4.03
N ASN A 494 20.20 3.89 -4.95
CA ASN A 494 21.63 4.16 -5.05
C ASN A 494 22.31 3.91 -3.69
N THR A 495 22.73 4.95 -2.98
CA THR A 495 23.34 4.84 -1.65
C THR A 495 22.42 5.33 -0.53
N SER A 496 21.23 5.82 -0.87
CA SER A 496 20.29 6.44 0.06
C SER A 496 19.30 5.42 0.62
N SER A 497 19.04 5.48 1.92
CA SER A 497 17.95 4.75 2.56
C SER A 497 17.13 5.72 3.39
N TRP A 498 15.83 5.80 3.12
CA TRP A 498 14.97 6.79 3.74
C TRP A 498 14.99 6.70 5.28
N ARG A 499 15.32 7.83 5.92
CA ARG A 499 15.31 8.05 7.37
C ARG A 499 14.98 9.52 7.65
N GLY A 500 13.78 9.93 7.27
CA GLY A 500 13.31 11.32 7.46
C GLY A 500 13.08 11.70 8.92
N ASP A 501 13.11 13.00 9.21
CA ASP A 501 12.77 13.53 10.54
C ASP A 501 11.26 13.70 10.69
N VAL A 502 10.62 12.82 11.44
CA VAL A 502 9.17 12.85 11.69
C VAL A 502 8.70 14.09 12.46
N LYS A 503 9.60 14.79 13.17
CA LYS A 503 9.30 16.04 13.88
C LYS A 503 9.50 17.27 13.00
N ASN A 504 10.24 17.12 11.90
CA ASN A 504 10.51 18.19 10.96
C ASN A 504 10.38 17.68 9.52
N PRO A 505 9.13 17.41 9.06
CA PRO A 505 8.88 16.80 7.76
C PRO A 505 9.47 17.59 6.59
N THR A 506 9.73 16.91 5.47
CA THR A 506 10.25 17.51 4.24
C THR A 506 9.45 18.72 3.77
N LEU A 507 8.12 18.64 3.78
CA LEU A 507 7.25 19.76 3.38
C LEU A 507 7.46 20.99 4.27
N PHE A 508 7.55 20.80 5.59
CA PHE A 508 7.67 21.91 6.55
C PHE A 508 9.04 22.58 6.42
N ARG A 509 10.11 21.78 6.33
CA ARG A 509 11.47 22.30 6.06
C ARG A 509 11.52 23.07 4.74
N SER A 510 10.84 22.57 3.71
CA SER A 510 10.79 23.24 2.40
C SER A 510 10.06 24.58 2.48
N ILE A 511 8.90 24.62 3.15
CA ILE A 511 8.15 25.86 3.37
C ILE A 511 8.99 26.87 4.17
N ASP A 512 9.56 26.47 5.30
CA ASP A 512 10.38 27.33 6.15
C ASP A 512 11.62 27.84 5.41
N GLY A 513 12.28 26.95 4.66
CA GLY A 513 13.45 27.27 3.84
C GLY A 513 13.15 28.30 2.76
N LEU A 514 12.06 28.11 2.02
CA LEU A 514 11.60 29.05 0.99
C LEU A 514 11.17 30.40 1.58
N GLN A 515 10.42 30.40 2.69
CA GLN A 515 10.00 31.62 3.38
C GLN A 515 11.19 32.43 3.91
N ALA A 516 12.19 31.74 4.45
CA ALA A 516 13.44 32.35 4.91
C ALA A 516 14.37 32.78 3.76
N LYS A 517 14.00 32.51 2.50
CA LYS A 517 14.84 32.72 1.31
C LYS A 517 16.21 32.04 1.44
N ASN A 518 16.22 30.84 2.03
CA ASN A 518 17.42 30.03 2.13
C ASN A 518 17.78 29.50 0.74
N ALA A 519 18.95 29.89 0.24
CA ALA A 519 19.44 29.47 -1.08
C ALA A 519 19.54 27.95 -1.27
N SER A 520 19.59 27.17 -0.18
CA SER A 520 19.60 25.69 -0.24
C SER A 520 18.27 25.11 -0.72
N PHE A 521 17.17 25.86 -0.63
CA PHE A 521 15.84 25.46 -1.08
C PHE A 521 15.43 26.15 -2.38
N ASP A 522 16.28 27.02 -2.92
CA ASP A 522 15.99 27.76 -4.14
C ASP A 522 16.23 26.90 -5.38
N ALA A 523 15.15 26.53 -6.07
CA ALA A 523 15.22 25.78 -7.32
C ALA A 523 15.73 26.63 -8.49
N GLU A 524 15.62 27.97 -8.43
CA GLU A 524 16.09 28.87 -9.48
C GLU A 524 17.62 29.02 -9.48
N HIS A 525 18.30 28.55 -8.42
CA HIS A 525 19.75 28.67 -8.29
C HIS A 525 20.53 27.84 -9.34
N ASP A 526 19.92 26.79 -9.88
CA ASP A 526 20.51 25.94 -10.93
C ASP A 526 19.82 26.17 -12.29
N ASP A 527 19.54 27.44 -12.63
CA ASP A 527 18.89 27.87 -13.88
C ASP A 527 17.51 27.19 -14.15
N GLY A 528 16.83 26.76 -13.08
CA GLY A 528 15.54 26.04 -13.14
C GLY A 528 15.66 24.57 -13.54
N ALA A 529 16.87 24.02 -13.62
CA ALA A 529 17.10 22.60 -13.88
C ALA A 529 16.58 21.73 -12.72
N VAL A 530 16.24 20.47 -13.02
CA VAL A 530 15.91 19.48 -11.99
C VAL A 530 17.20 18.86 -11.45
N PHE A 531 17.36 18.80 -10.13
CA PHE A 531 18.59 18.30 -9.49
C PHE A 531 18.31 17.53 -8.19
N VAL A 532 19.31 16.76 -7.72
CA VAL A 532 19.28 16.19 -6.36
C VAL A 532 19.66 17.28 -5.37
N ASN A 533 18.74 17.67 -4.49
CA ASN A 533 19.00 18.70 -3.49
C ASN A 533 19.72 18.12 -2.26
N ASP A 534 21.04 17.98 -2.38
CA ASP A 534 21.95 17.59 -1.31
C ASP A 534 22.41 18.77 -0.41
N ARG A 535 21.97 20.00 -0.74
CA ARG A 535 22.27 21.24 0.00
C ARG A 535 21.35 21.38 1.22
N ALA A 536 20.05 21.15 1.02
CA ALA A 536 19.04 21.22 2.07
C ALA A 536 18.79 19.87 2.75
N PHE A 537 19.01 18.76 2.04
CA PHE A 537 18.69 17.42 2.51
C PHE A 537 19.93 16.53 2.58
N ASN A 538 19.97 15.67 3.59
CA ASN A 538 21.07 14.72 3.75
C ASN A 538 20.85 13.51 2.83
N GLN A 539 21.44 13.54 1.63
CA GLN A 539 21.22 12.53 0.58
C GLN A 539 21.29 11.06 1.07
N PRO A 540 22.26 10.62 1.92
CA PRO A 540 22.28 9.26 2.49
C PRO A 540 21.01 8.83 3.25
N THR A 541 20.21 9.77 3.75
CA THR A 541 18.97 9.51 4.49
C THR A 541 17.73 10.03 3.79
N GLU A 542 17.88 10.97 2.87
CA GLU A 542 16.80 11.72 2.24
C GLU A 542 17.22 12.09 0.81
N LEU A 543 17.00 11.17 -0.14
CA LEU A 543 17.21 11.46 -1.55
C LEU A 543 16.06 12.33 -2.06
N THR A 544 16.30 13.64 -2.15
CA THR A 544 15.31 14.61 -2.59
C THR A 544 15.67 15.12 -3.98
N ILE A 545 14.80 14.88 -4.96
CA ILE A 545 14.87 15.52 -6.28
C ILE A 545 14.03 16.80 -6.21
N GLN A 546 14.62 17.92 -6.59
CA GLN A 546 13.97 19.23 -6.60
C GLN A 546 13.84 19.76 -8.03
N SER A 547 12.68 20.33 -8.33
CA SER A 547 12.36 20.99 -9.60
C SER A 547 11.55 22.26 -9.34
N SER A 548 11.37 23.08 -10.38
CA SER A 548 10.48 24.23 -10.39
C SER A 548 9.54 24.20 -11.60
N GLY A 549 8.32 24.70 -11.44
CA GLY A 549 7.33 24.74 -12.53
C GLY A 549 6.85 23.36 -12.96
N ILE A 550 6.43 23.25 -14.22
CA ILE A 550 6.05 21.97 -14.85
C ILE A 550 7.27 21.44 -15.58
N GLN A 551 7.70 20.23 -15.21
CA GLN A 551 8.85 19.54 -15.79
C GLN A 551 8.49 18.08 -16.02
N THR A 552 9.02 17.48 -17.08
CA THR A 552 8.98 16.05 -17.35
C THR A 552 10.25 15.41 -16.83
N ILE A 553 10.13 14.46 -15.91
CA ILE A 553 11.28 13.77 -15.31
C ILE A 553 11.15 12.28 -15.59
N ASP A 554 12.14 11.72 -16.28
CA ASP A 554 12.25 10.28 -16.44
C ASP A 554 13.02 9.70 -15.26
N VAL A 555 12.47 8.65 -14.65
CA VAL A 555 13.14 7.89 -13.60
C VAL A 555 13.25 6.45 -14.04
N LEU A 556 14.48 5.99 -14.26
CA LEU A 556 14.76 4.59 -14.55
C LEU A 556 15.20 3.90 -13.26
N ILE A 557 14.38 2.96 -12.79
CA ILE A 557 14.69 2.11 -11.64
C ILE A 557 15.19 0.76 -12.16
N SER A 558 16.40 0.37 -11.76
CA SER A 558 16.89 -1.00 -11.94
C SER A 558 16.91 -1.68 -10.59
N ASN A 559 16.09 -2.71 -10.42
CA ASN A 559 16.14 -3.57 -9.25
C ASN A 559 17.29 -4.59 -9.41
N PHE A 560 18.20 -4.62 -8.45
CA PHE A 560 19.31 -5.58 -8.37
C PHE A 560 19.15 -6.52 -7.17
N ASP A 561 17.98 -6.50 -6.54
CA ASP A 561 17.62 -7.52 -5.58
C ASP A 561 17.29 -8.84 -6.28
N ASP A 562 17.55 -9.95 -5.59
CA ASP A 562 17.39 -11.32 -6.12
C ASP A 562 15.94 -11.84 -5.99
N GLY A 563 15.01 -10.98 -5.53
CA GLY A 563 13.59 -11.29 -5.26
C GLY A 563 12.65 -11.02 -6.42
#